data_AF-S3CN25-F1
#
_entry.id   AF-S3CN25-F1
#
_cell.length_a   1.000
_cell.length_b   1.000
_cell.length_c   1.000
_cell.angle_alpha   90.00
_cell.angle_beta   90.00
_cell.angle_gamma   90.00
#
_symmetry.space_group_name_H-M   'P 1'
#
loop_
_entity.id
_entity.type
_entity.pdbx_description
1 polymer ?
#
loop_
_entity_poly.entity_id
_entity_poly.type
_entity_poly.pdbx_seq_one_letter_code
_entity_poly.pdbx_strand_id
1 'polypeptide(L)'
;MTDLTPLLNELLKSHDAPPTAKPSLTLQNIDEFLKEAYRINSHIASLNVYLRKIRQSYLSTAVPPRRANLSAKDSKWKYLTDRQREEIDAETKQLLRELNASIRNLADAEQLRQNTETTVTRRKYAKLSLGALGKWAAGGAGQSKSSEQELEESRANAISNHRESVIWYLRQKLQECGSFQATMMEKRILREMEKRRSVLANSDMDLMPDILEPSPISPSTYQTYQGVPAHMDTQPQYQQEELSAEQIQIFEKENQDMLKHYESTLDQVRTAERSLVEISELQTQLVSNLAAQSENIELLEQDSINTTENVGGGNKQLKKAAERKSTAKYVFYASCGLSLFLIVWDLVI
;
A
#
# COMPACT_ATOMS: atom_id res chain seq x y z
N MET A 1 11.93 30.80 -4.59
CA MET A 1 11.30 31.62 -3.54
C MET A 1 12.33 31.83 -2.44
N THR A 2 12.52 33.08 -2.00
CA THR A 2 13.45 33.42 -0.91
C THR A 2 12.88 32.96 0.43
N ASP A 3 13.71 32.38 1.28
CA ASP A 3 13.31 31.92 2.61
C ASP A 3 13.15 33.14 3.55
N LEU A 4 11.91 33.46 3.92
CA LEU A 4 11.54 34.59 4.78
C LEU A 4 11.51 34.22 6.27
N THR A 5 11.74 32.96 6.61
CA THR A 5 11.79 32.44 7.99
C THR A 5 12.69 33.25 8.93
N PRO A 6 13.91 33.71 8.55
CA PRO A 6 14.75 34.47 9.47
C PRO A 6 14.15 35.84 9.83
N LEU A 7 13.56 36.54 8.85
CA LEU A 7 12.94 37.85 9.05
C LEU A 7 11.69 37.75 9.93
N LEU A 8 10.90 36.68 9.74
CA LEU A 8 9.74 36.39 10.58
C LEU A 8 10.15 36.07 12.02
N ASN A 9 11.23 35.31 12.24
CA ASN A 9 11.73 35.01 13.58
C ASN A 9 12.24 36.23 14.33
N GLU A 10 12.85 37.19 13.63
CA GLU A 10 13.27 38.46 14.19
C GLU A 10 12.08 39.31 14.65
N LEU A 11 11.02 39.37 13.82
CA LEU A 11 9.76 40.01 14.18
C LEU A 11 9.08 39.33 15.39
N LEU A 12 9.04 38.01 15.43
CA LEU A 12 8.47 37.26 16.56
C LEU A 12 9.24 37.53 17.86
N LYS A 13 10.57 37.56 17.78
CA LYS A 13 11.42 37.90 18.94
C LYS A 13 11.15 39.32 19.46
N SER A 14 10.83 40.27 18.57
CA SER A 14 10.46 41.63 18.96
C SER A 14 9.12 41.73 19.70
N HIS A 15 8.27 40.69 19.60
CA HIS A 15 6.94 40.63 20.22
C HIS A 15 6.87 39.60 21.36
N ASP A 16 8.02 39.17 21.90
CA ASP A 16 8.13 38.08 22.89
C ASP A 16 7.42 36.78 22.46
N ALA A 17 7.31 36.55 21.16
CA ALA A 17 6.70 35.37 20.59
C ALA A 17 7.76 34.30 20.27
N PRO A 18 7.45 33.00 20.44
CA PRO A 18 8.37 31.93 20.15
C PRO A 18 8.72 31.87 18.64
N PRO A 19 9.94 31.46 18.27
CA PRO A 19 10.35 31.35 16.87
C PRO A 19 9.51 30.32 16.11
N THR A 20 9.30 30.56 14.82
CA THR A 20 8.52 29.69 13.91
C THR A 20 9.15 28.32 13.68
N ALA A 21 10.47 28.25 13.58
CA ALA A 21 11.18 26.99 13.38
C ALA A 21 11.44 26.33 14.74
N LYS A 22 10.63 25.32 15.07
CA LYS A 22 10.97 24.41 16.18
C LYS A 22 12.07 23.44 15.69
N PRO A 23 13.29 23.45 16.24
CA PRO A 23 14.34 22.48 15.91
C PRO A 23 13.99 21.02 16.33
N SER A 24 12.81 20.80 16.91
CA SER A 24 12.30 19.50 17.38
C SER A 24 11.71 18.61 16.28
N LEU A 25 11.64 19.07 15.02
CA LEU A 25 11.08 18.30 13.89
C LEU A 25 12.14 17.45 13.14
N THR A 26 13.39 17.44 13.61
CA THR A 26 14.42 16.53 13.09
C THR A 26 14.08 15.08 13.46
N LEU A 27 14.30 14.12 12.55
CA LEU A 27 13.94 12.69 12.68
C LEU A 27 14.41 12.03 14.01
N GLN A 28 15.45 12.57 14.64
CA GLN A 28 15.96 12.16 15.95
C GLN A 28 15.04 12.55 17.13
N ASN A 29 14.36 13.69 17.02
CA ASN A 29 13.43 14.24 18.02
C ASN A 29 11.96 13.86 17.75
N ILE A 30 11.72 13.09 16.69
CA ILE A 30 10.41 12.57 16.34
C ILE A 30 10.05 11.39 17.26
N ASP A 31 8.76 11.28 17.54
CA ASP A 31 8.11 10.20 18.27
C ASP A 31 8.43 8.80 17.70
N GLU A 32 8.46 7.78 18.57
CA GLU A 32 8.84 6.41 18.25
C GLU A 32 7.91 5.79 17.18
N PHE A 33 6.61 6.09 17.27
CA PHE A 33 5.62 5.69 16.26
C PHE A 33 6.00 6.15 14.85
N LEU A 34 6.38 7.42 14.72
CA LEU A 34 6.69 8.01 13.43
C LEU A 34 8.05 7.50 12.91
N LYS A 35 9.02 7.25 13.79
CA LYS A 35 10.29 6.62 13.39
C LYS A 35 10.07 5.24 12.77
N GLU A 36 9.24 4.41 13.39
CA GLU A 36 8.87 3.11 12.83
C GLU A 36 8.06 3.25 11.54
N ALA A 37 7.12 4.19 11.46
CA ALA A 37 6.39 4.47 10.22
C ALA A 37 7.32 4.87 9.05
N TYR A 38 8.32 5.71 9.30
CA TYR A 38 9.32 6.09 8.29
C TYR A 38 10.18 4.90 7.86
N ARG A 39 10.57 4.05 8.81
CA ARG A 39 11.32 2.82 8.52
C ARG A 39 10.51 1.89 7.62
N ILE A 40 9.26 1.61 7.96
CA ILE A 40 8.34 0.79 7.13
C ILE A 40 8.19 1.41 5.74
N ASN A 41 7.96 2.72 5.65
CA ASN A 41 7.82 3.41 4.36
C ASN A 41 9.09 3.29 3.50
N SER A 42 10.28 3.40 4.11
CA SER A 42 11.55 3.24 3.39
C SER A 42 11.71 1.82 2.82
N HIS A 43 11.26 0.80 3.56
CA HIS A 43 11.28 -0.59 3.09
C HIS A 43 10.27 -0.83 1.96
N ILE A 44 9.04 -0.30 2.07
CA ILE A 44 8.03 -0.36 0.99
C ILE A 44 8.55 0.33 -0.27
N ALA A 45 9.13 1.53 -0.14
CA ALA A 45 9.68 2.28 -1.26
C ALA A 45 10.84 1.52 -1.94
N SER A 46 11.75 0.95 -1.15
CA SER A 46 12.87 0.14 -1.65
C SER A 46 12.37 -1.09 -2.40
N LEU A 47 11.35 -1.78 -1.87
CA LEU A 47 10.72 -2.93 -2.52
C LEU A 47 10.08 -2.54 -3.85
N ASN A 48 9.35 -1.43 -3.90
CA ASN A 48 8.70 -0.94 -5.13
C ASN A 48 9.73 -0.59 -6.22
N VAL A 49 10.82 0.09 -5.84
CA VAL A 49 11.94 0.40 -6.75
C VAL A 49 12.60 -0.88 -7.25
N TYR A 50 12.84 -1.85 -6.36
CA TYR A 50 13.39 -3.15 -6.71
C TYR A 50 12.50 -3.90 -7.71
N LEU A 51 11.20 -4.04 -7.43
CA LEU A 51 10.23 -4.71 -8.31
C LEU A 51 10.15 -4.07 -9.69
N ARG A 52 10.15 -2.74 -9.76
CA ARG A 52 10.16 -2.01 -11.05
C ARG A 52 11.42 -2.29 -11.86
N LYS A 53 12.58 -2.34 -11.20
CA LYS A 53 13.87 -2.63 -11.84
C LYS A 53 13.92 -4.04 -12.40
N ILE A 54 13.44 -5.03 -11.65
CA ILE A 54 13.48 -6.44 -12.08
C ILE A 54 12.35 -6.81 -13.04
N ARG A 55 11.29 -6.00 -13.16
CA ARG A 55 10.11 -6.31 -13.97
C ARG A 55 10.45 -6.77 -15.39
N GLN A 56 11.33 -6.05 -16.06
CA GLN A 56 11.69 -6.37 -17.45
C GLN A 56 12.44 -7.71 -17.54
N SER A 57 13.42 -7.95 -16.67
CA SER A 57 14.17 -9.21 -16.63
C SER A 57 13.32 -10.40 -16.16
N TYR A 58 12.37 -10.16 -15.25
CA TYR A 58 11.48 -11.17 -14.68
C TYR A 58 10.45 -11.65 -15.71
N LEU A 59 9.90 -10.73 -16.49
CA LEU A 59 8.91 -11.04 -17.51
C LEU A 59 9.55 -11.60 -18.80
N SER A 60 10.84 -11.41 -19.03
CA SER A 60 11.51 -11.89 -20.24
C SER A 60 11.61 -13.42 -20.24
N THR A 61 10.99 -14.07 -21.22
CA THR A 61 11.10 -15.51 -21.48
C THR A 61 12.23 -15.84 -22.47
N ALA A 62 13.04 -14.85 -22.85
CA ALA A 62 14.11 -15.02 -23.83
C ALA A 62 15.23 -15.92 -23.28
N VAL A 63 15.60 -16.95 -24.04
CA VAL A 63 16.76 -17.81 -23.74
C VAL A 63 18.03 -16.97 -23.92
N PRO A 64 19.01 -17.05 -23.00
CA PRO A 64 20.27 -16.32 -23.15
C PRO A 64 20.95 -16.69 -24.47
N PRO A 65 21.49 -15.71 -25.23
CA PRO A 65 22.08 -15.97 -26.54
C PRO A 65 23.29 -16.90 -26.41
N ARG A 66 23.29 -18.01 -27.16
CA ARG A 66 24.38 -19.03 -27.15
C ARG A 66 25.72 -18.53 -27.72
N ARG A 67 25.79 -17.31 -28.27
CA ARG A 67 27.03 -16.70 -28.80
C ARG A 67 27.18 -15.28 -28.26
N ALA A 68 27.94 -15.12 -27.19
CA ALA A 68 28.38 -13.82 -26.68
C ALA A 68 29.54 -13.29 -27.55
N ASN A 69 29.26 -12.91 -28.80
CA ASN A 69 30.27 -12.26 -29.64
C ASN A 69 30.22 -10.73 -29.43
N LEU A 70 31.19 -10.24 -28.65
CA LEU A 70 31.97 -9.00 -28.85
C LEU A 70 31.27 -7.62 -28.93
N SER A 71 29.98 -7.48 -28.62
CA SER A 71 29.37 -6.14 -28.50
C SER A 71 28.36 -6.07 -27.35
N ALA A 72 28.86 -6.15 -26.12
CA ALA A 72 28.04 -6.09 -24.91
C ALA A 72 28.56 -5.03 -23.93
N LYS A 73 28.90 -3.83 -24.42
CA LYS A 73 29.29 -2.73 -23.52
C LYS A 73 28.08 -1.97 -22.95
N ASP A 74 26.88 -2.12 -23.52
CA ASP A 74 25.71 -1.32 -23.12
C ASP A 74 24.46 -2.09 -22.65
N SER A 75 24.40 -3.41 -22.75
CA SER A 75 23.20 -4.14 -22.29
C SER A 75 23.37 -4.69 -20.88
N LYS A 76 22.95 -3.89 -19.88
CA LYS A 76 22.79 -4.27 -18.45
C LYS A 76 21.69 -5.33 -18.22
N TRP A 77 21.46 -6.23 -19.17
CA TRP A 77 20.36 -7.18 -19.10
C TRP A 77 20.83 -8.48 -18.44
N LYS A 78 20.37 -8.69 -17.21
CA LYS A 78 20.56 -9.96 -16.50
C LYS A 78 19.38 -10.88 -16.86
N TYR A 79 19.65 -11.93 -17.64
CA TYR A 79 18.69 -13.00 -17.86
C TYR A 79 18.47 -13.73 -16.53
N LEU A 80 17.21 -13.86 -16.10
CA LEU A 80 16.84 -14.61 -14.91
C LEU A 80 16.45 -16.03 -15.33
N THR A 81 17.02 -17.02 -14.64
CA THR A 81 16.57 -18.42 -14.74
C THR A 81 15.23 -18.61 -14.04
N ASP A 82 14.48 -19.65 -14.38
CA ASP A 82 13.16 -19.92 -13.79
C ASP A 82 13.25 -20.09 -12.25
N ARG A 83 14.32 -20.74 -11.76
CA ARG A 83 14.61 -20.86 -10.33
C ARG A 83 14.88 -19.51 -9.65
N GLN A 84 15.59 -18.60 -10.30
CA GLN A 84 15.82 -17.25 -9.76
C GLN A 84 14.54 -16.43 -9.71
N ARG A 85 13.62 -16.63 -10.67
CA ARG A 85 12.30 -15.98 -10.63
C ARG A 85 11.46 -16.47 -9.46
N GLU A 86 11.49 -17.78 -9.19
CA GLU A 86 10.81 -18.37 -8.04
C GLU A 86 11.39 -17.90 -6.70
N GLU A 87 12.73 -17.77 -6.60
CA GLU A 87 13.39 -17.19 -5.44
C GLU A 87 12.97 -15.74 -5.20
N ILE A 88 12.92 -14.92 -6.26
CA ILE A 88 12.43 -13.54 -6.21
C ILE A 88 10.97 -13.51 -5.73
N ASP A 89 10.11 -14.40 -6.22
CA ASP A 89 8.70 -14.46 -5.82
C ASP A 89 8.56 -14.83 -4.33
N ALA A 90 9.37 -15.79 -3.86
CA ALA A 90 9.40 -16.21 -2.46
C ALA A 90 9.90 -15.09 -1.54
N GLU A 91 11.02 -14.45 -1.88
CA GLU A 91 11.61 -13.34 -1.13
C GLU A 91 10.64 -12.15 -1.06
N THR A 92 10.08 -11.74 -2.20
CA THR A 92 9.14 -10.61 -2.27
C THR A 92 7.89 -10.91 -1.43
N LYS A 93 7.36 -12.14 -1.50
CA LYS A 93 6.21 -12.55 -0.68
C LYS A 93 6.53 -12.50 0.81
N GLN A 94 7.71 -12.95 1.22
CA GLN A 94 8.15 -12.87 2.61
C GLN A 94 8.22 -11.41 3.08
N LEU A 95 8.83 -10.52 2.29
CA LEU A 95 8.90 -9.09 2.61
C LEU A 95 7.51 -8.44 2.69
N LEU A 96 6.58 -8.77 1.79
CA LEU A 96 5.21 -8.27 1.88
C LEU A 96 4.50 -8.71 3.16
N ARG A 97 4.69 -9.97 3.59
CA ARG A 97 4.13 -10.48 4.86
C ARG A 97 4.74 -9.80 6.08
N GLU A 98 6.07 -9.63 6.07
CA GLU A 98 6.79 -8.94 7.14
C GLU A 98 6.34 -7.47 7.25
N LEU A 99 6.24 -6.77 6.13
CA LEU A 99 5.74 -5.39 6.09
C LEU A 99 4.28 -5.32 6.56
N ASN A 100 3.43 -6.25 6.14
CA ASN A 100 2.05 -6.33 6.63
C ASN A 100 1.99 -6.53 8.16
N ALA A 101 2.80 -7.43 8.70
CA ALA A 101 2.89 -7.67 10.13
C ALA A 101 3.41 -6.44 10.89
N SER A 102 4.42 -5.75 10.38
CA SER A 102 4.93 -4.51 10.97
C SER A 102 3.87 -3.40 11.03
N ILE A 103 3.06 -3.25 9.98
CA ILE A 103 1.96 -2.29 9.94
C ILE A 103 0.83 -2.68 10.90
N ARG A 104 0.54 -3.98 11.04
CA ARG A 104 -0.42 -4.47 12.04
C ARG A 104 0.05 -4.17 13.47
N ASN A 105 1.30 -4.49 13.80
CA ASN A 105 1.88 -4.18 15.11
C ASN A 105 1.84 -2.67 15.41
N LEU A 106 2.15 -1.84 14.41
CA LEU A 106 2.06 -0.38 14.55
C LEU A 106 0.62 0.10 14.80
N ALA A 107 -0.35 -0.50 14.12
CA ALA A 107 -1.77 -0.20 14.31
C ALA A 107 -2.28 -0.66 15.68
N ASP A 108 -1.90 -1.85 16.13
CA ASP A 108 -2.28 -2.40 17.44
C ASP A 108 -1.71 -1.54 18.58
N ALA A 109 -0.47 -1.04 18.42
CA ALA A 109 0.14 -0.12 19.36
C ALA A 109 -0.61 1.22 19.44
N GLU A 110 -1.06 1.77 18.31
CA GLU A 110 -1.86 3.00 18.31
C GLU A 110 -3.25 2.78 18.93
N GLN A 111 -3.90 1.65 18.63
CA GLN A 111 -5.18 1.30 19.23
C GLN A 111 -5.06 1.14 20.76
N LEU A 112 -3.97 0.53 21.25
CA LEU A 112 -3.70 0.44 22.68
C LEU A 112 -3.51 1.82 23.32
N ARG A 113 -2.81 2.74 22.63
CA ARG A 113 -2.66 4.13 23.09
C ARG A 113 -4.01 4.83 23.16
N GLN A 114 -4.83 4.77 22.12
CA GLN A 114 -6.17 5.39 22.08
C GLN A 114 -7.05 4.86 23.22
N ASN A 115 -7.07 3.54 23.45
CA ASN A 115 -7.81 2.92 24.55
C ASN A 115 -7.27 3.34 25.93
N THR A 116 -5.96 3.48 26.08
CA THR A 116 -5.34 3.94 27.33
C THR A 116 -5.65 5.42 27.57
N GLU A 117 -5.57 6.25 26.55
CA GLU A 117 -5.84 7.68 26.64
C GLU A 117 -7.31 7.93 27.01
N THR A 118 -8.26 7.30 26.32
CA THR A 118 -9.69 7.40 26.64
C THR A 118 -10.04 6.89 28.03
N THR A 119 -9.42 5.81 28.49
CA THR A 119 -9.65 5.30 29.86
C THR A 119 -9.02 6.19 30.94
N VAL A 120 -7.85 6.76 30.67
CA VAL A 120 -7.17 7.70 31.58
C VAL A 120 -7.92 9.02 31.65
N THR A 121 -8.32 9.62 30.53
CA THR A 121 -9.14 10.84 30.51
C THR A 121 -10.46 10.60 31.22
N ARG A 122 -11.15 9.50 30.92
CA ARG A 122 -12.38 9.12 31.62
C ARG A 122 -12.17 9.01 33.13
N ARG A 123 -11.08 8.38 33.60
CA ARG A 123 -10.79 8.26 35.04
C ARG A 123 -10.44 9.60 35.69
N LYS A 124 -9.65 10.45 35.02
CA LYS A 124 -9.30 11.80 35.50
C LYS A 124 -10.55 12.63 35.73
N TYR A 125 -11.44 12.68 34.74
CA TYR A 125 -12.65 13.52 34.81
C TYR A 125 -13.83 12.85 35.53
N ALA A 126 -13.87 11.52 35.66
CA ALA A 126 -14.85 10.83 36.53
C ALA A 126 -14.61 11.11 38.03
N LYS A 127 -13.37 11.31 38.46
CA LYS A 127 -13.10 11.75 39.84
C LYS A 127 -13.53 13.20 40.09
N LEU A 128 -13.43 14.04 39.05
CA LEU A 128 -13.88 15.43 39.08
C LEU A 128 -15.41 15.56 38.97
N SER A 129 -16.10 14.54 38.43
CA SER A 129 -17.56 14.52 38.30
C SER A 129 -18.31 14.31 39.63
N LEU A 130 -17.63 13.90 40.71
CA LEU A 130 -18.19 14.03 42.08
C LEU A 130 -18.43 15.50 42.45
N GLY A 131 -17.68 16.44 41.85
CA GLY A 131 -17.97 17.88 41.91
C GLY A 131 -19.05 18.35 40.94
N ALA A 132 -19.41 17.54 39.92
CA ALA A 132 -20.47 17.85 38.96
C ALA A 132 -21.88 17.59 39.51
N LEU A 133 -22.04 16.71 40.51
CA LEU A 133 -23.30 16.58 41.26
C LEU A 133 -23.70 17.90 41.95
N GLY A 134 -22.73 18.72 42.37
CA GLY A 134 -22.98 20.07 42.88
C GLY A 134 -23.38 21.09 41.80
N LYS A 135 -23.00 20.87 40.54
CA LYS A 135 -23.36 21.76 39.41
C LYS A 135 -24.75 21.48 38.83
N TRP A 136 -25.21 20.22 38.88
CA TRP A 136 -26.59 19.87 38.52
C TRP A 136 -27.61 20.47 39.51
N ALA A 137 -27.28 20.50 40.80
CA ALA A 137 -28.11 21.13 41.84
C ALA A 137 -28.20 22.67 41.73
N ALA A 138 -27.27 23.32 41.01
CA ALA A 138 -27.23 24.77 40.83
C ALA A 138 -28.02 25.28 39.59
N GLY A 139 -28.82 24.42 38.94
CA GLY A 139 -29.70 24.83 37.83
C GLY A 139 -28.99 25.07 36.49
N GLY A 140 -27.74 24.63 36.34
CA GLY A 140 -26.99 24.72 35.10
C GLY A 140 -27.38 23.61 34.12
N ALA A 141 -28.35 23.89 33.25
CA ALA A 141 -28.65 23.07 32.07
C ALA A 141 -27.51 23.20 31.05
N GLY A 142 -26.47 22.37 31.20
CA GLY A 142 -25.38 22.30 30.25
C GLY A 142 -24.28 21.39 30.75
N GLN A 143 -24.19 20.20 30.17
CA GLN A 143 -22.98 19.38 30.23
C GLN A 143 -21.86 20.11 29.47
N SER A 144 -21.34 21.22 29.98
CA SER A 144 -20.07 21.75 29.46
C SER A 144 -18.96 20.93 30.08
N LYS A 145 -18.30 20.11 29.24
CA LYS A 145 -16.99 19.55 29.56
C LYS A 145 -16.09 20.72 29.97
N SER A 146 -15.13 20.49 30.87
CA SER A 146 -14.19 21.56 31.23
C SER A 146 -13.46 22.04 29.97
N SER A 147 -13.28 23.35 29.78
CA SER A 147 -12.58 23.87 28.59
C SER A 147 -11.15 23.30 28.47
N GLU A 148 -10.52 22.95 29.59
CA GLU A 148 -9.23 22.26 29.63
C GLU A 148 -9.35 20.79 29.16
N GLN A 149 -10.45 20.11 29.50
CA GLN A 149 -10.75 18.75 29.04
C GLN A 149 -10.99 18.70 27.53
N GLU A 150 -11.76 19.64 26.98
CA GLU A 150 -12.02 19.68 25.53
C GLU A 150 -10.74 19.96 24.74
N LEU A 151 -9.82 20.76 25.29
CA LEU A 151 -8.54 21.05 24.65
C LEU A 151 -7.61 19.83 24.67
N GLU A 152 -7.55 19.09 25.79
CA GLU A 152 -6.81 17.82 25.84
C GLU A 152 -7.39 16.77 24.88
N GLU A 153 -8.73 16.61 24.86
CA GLU A 153 -9.43 15.71 23.93
C GLU A 153 -9.16 16.11 22.47
N SER A 154 -9.19 17.41 22.13
CA SER A 154 -8.90 17.89 20.77
C SER A 154 -7.47 17.57 20.31
N ARG A 155 -6.48 17.71 21.19
CA ARG A 155 -5.08 17.40 20.87
C ARG A 155 -4.88 15.90 20.70
N ALA A 156 -5.49 15.11 21.57
CA ALA A 156 -5.48 13.65 21.49
C ALA A 156 -6.08 13.15 20.18
N ASN A 157 -7.25 13.69 19.81
CA ASN A 157 -7.94 13.39 18.55
C ASN A 157 -7.09 13.82 17.35
N ALA A 158 -6.51 15.02 17.35
CA ALA A 158 -5.63 15.46 16.25
C ALA A 158 -4.42 14.53 16.03
N ILE A 159 -3.80 14.05 17.12
CA ILE A 159 -2.71 13.07 17.04
C ILE A 159 -3.21 11.73 16.52
N SER A 160 -4.36 11.26 17.02
CA SER A 160 -5.02 10.04 16.58
C SER A 160 -5.29 10.05 15.07
N ASN A 161 -5.91 11.13 14.58
CA ASN A 161 -6.24 11.32 13.16
C ASN A 161 -5.00 11.28 12.30
N HIS A 162 -3.93 11.98 12.71
CA HIS A 162 -2.66 11.97 11.98
C HIS A 162 -2.05 10.56 11.93
N ARG A 163 -2.02 9.85 13.05
CA ARG A 163 -1.43 8.49 13.11
C ARG A 163 -2.24 7.47 12.33
N GLU A 164 -3.56 7.56 12.38
CA GLU A 164 -4.44 6.70 11.58
C GLU A 164 -4.29 6.97 10.08
N SER A 165 -4.16 8.25 9.69
CA SER A 165 -3.84 8.64 8.30
C SER A 165 -2.50 8.08 7.84
N VAL A 166 -1.49 8.07 8.71
CA VAL A 166 -0.17 7.47 8.42
C VAL A 166 -0.28 5.96 8.21
N ILE A 167 -1.00 5.24 9.09
CA ILE A 167 -1.22 3.79 8.95
C ILE A 167 -1.96 3.49 7.64
N TRP A 168 -3.02 4.24 7.35
CA TRP A 168 -3.78 4.12 6.11
C TRP A 168 -2.89 4.33 4.89
N TYR A 169 -2.05 5.38 4.89
CA TYR A 169 -1.08 5.63 3.82
C TYR A 169 -0.10 4.46 3.62
N LEU A 170 0.45 3.90 4.71
CA LEU A 170 1.37 2.76 4.63
C LEU A 170 0.68 1.52 4.05
N ARG A 171 -0.56 1.23 4.47
CA ARG A 171 -1.36 0.12 3.94
C ARG A 171 -1.66 0.31 2.46
N GLN A 172 -2.02 1.53 2.05
CA GLN A 172 -2.29 1.87 0.66
C GLN A 172 -1.04 1.65 -0.19
N LYS A 173 0.14 2.09 0.28
CA LYS A 173 1.41 1.89 -0.44
C LYS A 173 1.82 0.42 -0.52
N LEU A 174 1.59 -0.35 0.54
CA LEU A 174 1.82 -1.79 0.51
C LEU A 174 0.86 -2.49 -0.46
N GLN A 175 -0.40 -2.07 -0.51
CA GLN A 175 -1.41 -2.59 -1.44
C GLN A 175 -1.03 -2.31 -2.89
N GLU A 176 -0.60 -1.09 -3.22
CA GLU A 176 -0.09 -0.75 -4.56
C GLU A 176 1.11 -1.64 -4.96
N CYS A 177 2.03 -1.88 -4.02
CA CYS A 177 3.21 -2.72 -4.24
C CYS A 177 2.83 -4.19 -4.46
N GLY A 178 1.94 -4.72 -3.61
CA GLY A 178 1.41 -6.08 -3.75
C GLY A 178 0.66 -6.27 -5.07
N SER A 179 -0.19 -5.31 -5.45
CA SER A 179 -0.92 -5.30 -6.72
C SER A 179 0.03 -5.36 -7.91
N PHE A 180 1.11 -4.56 -7.88
CA PHE A 180 2.13 -4.57 -8.93
C PHE A 180 2.82 -5.95 -9.06
N GLN A 181 3.16 -6.59 -7.94
CA GLN A 181 3.73 -7.94 -7.96
C GLN A 181 2.73 -8.96 -8.54
N ALA A 182 1.47 -8.94 -8.10
CA ALA A 182 0.45 -9.86 -8.60
C ALA A 182 0.27 -9.74 -10.12
N THR A 183 0.22 -8.51 -10.66
CA THR A 183 0.16 -8.29 -12.11
C THR A 183 1.38 -8.85 -12.85
N MET A 184 2.58 -8.83 -12.25
CA MET A 184 3.77 -9.44 -12.84
C MET A 184 3.65 -10.97 -12.86
N MET A 185 3.21 -11.57 -11.76
CA MET A 185 3.03 -13.01 -11.64
C MET A 185 1.93 -13.54 -12.57
N GLU A 186 0.79 -12.84 -12.67
CA GLU A 186 -0.28 -13.16 -13.62
C GLU A 186 0.24 -13.20 -15.06
N LYS A 187 1.00 -12.18 -15.48
CA LYS A 187 1.61 -12.15 -16.81
C LYS A 187 2.59 -13.29 -17.05
N ARG A 188 3.33 -13.69 -16.02
CA ARG A 188 4.24 -14.84 -16.11
C ARG A 188 3.45 -16.14 -16.29
N ILE A 189 2.44 -16.39 -15.46
CA ILE A 189 1.58 -17.58 -15.54
C ILE A 189 0.92 -17.65 -16.92
N LEU A 190 0.35 -16.55 -17.40
CA LEU A 190 -0.27 -16.48 -18.73
C LEU A 190 0.71 -16.85 -19.85
N ARG A 191 1.96 -16.34 -19.80
CA ARG A 191 3.00 -16.66 -20.78
C ARG A 191 3.48 -18.10 -20.70
N GLU A 192 3.58 -18.66 -19.49
CA GLU A 192 3.93 -20.07 -19.30
C GLU A 192 2.82 -20.99 -19.84
N MET A 193 1.55 -20.64 -19.60
CA MET A 193 0.41 -21.36 -20.17
C MET A 193 0.38 -21.28 -21.71
N GLU A 194 0.62 -20.11 -22.28
CA GLU A 194 0.68 -19.93 -23.74
C GLU A 194 1.86 -20.69 -24.36
N LYS A 195 3.03 -20.67 -23.71
CA LYS A 195 4.19 -21.45 -24.15
C LYS A 195 3.87 -22.95 -24.16
N ARG A 196 3.18 -23.48 -23.15
CA ARG A 196 2.73 -24.89 -23.17
C ARG A 196 1.82 -25.19 -24.33
N ARG A 197 0.84 -24.32 -24.57
CA ARG A 197 -0.09 -24.48 -25.69
C ARG A 197 0.64 -24.45 -27.04
N SER A 198 1.65 -23.58 -27.17
CA SER A 198 2.47 -23.51 -28.38
C SER A 198 3.40 -24.70 -28.56
N VAL A 199 4.01 -25.23 -27.50
CA VAL A 199 4.84 -26.46 -27.61
C VAL A 199 3.99 -27.65 -28.02
N LEU A 200 2.76 -27.77 -27.49
CA LEU A 200 1.81 -28.80 -27.90
C LEU A 200 1.35 -28.63 -29.36
N ALA A 201 1.06 -27.39 -29.78
CA ALA A 201 0.69 -27.12 -31.17
C ALA A 201 1.84 -27.39 -32.15
N ASN A 202 3.08 -27.10 -31.75
CA ASN A 202 4.25 -27.41 -32.56
C ASN A 202 4.53 -28.91 -32.63
N SER A 203 4.31 -29.66 -31.53
CA SER A 203 4.42 -31.13 -31.58
C SER A 203 3.34 -31.76 -32.45
N ASP A 204 2.11 -31.22 -32.48
CA ASP A 204 1.06 -31.70 -33.39
C ASP A 204 1.37 -31.41 -34.87
N MET A 205 2.13 -30.34 -35.17
CA MET A 205 2.55 -30.01 -36.54
C MET A 205 3.75 -30.84 -37.03
N ASP A 206 4.67 -31.26 -36.16
CA ASP A 206 5.78 -32.17 -36.52
C ASP A 206 5.32 -33.63 -36.70
N LEU A 207 4.08 -33.96 -36.30
CA LEU A 207 3.45 -35.28 -36.45
C LEU A 207 2.57 -35.42 -37.70
N MET A 208 2.43 -34.38 -38.52
CA MET A 208 1.80 -34.45 -39.85
C MET A 208 2.90 -34.66 -40.91
N PRO A 209 3.01 -35.86 -41.53
CA PRO A 209 3.81 -36.00 -42.73
C PRO A 209 3.22 -35.08 -43.79
N ASP A 210 4.07 -34.39 -44.54
CA ASP A 210 3.73 -33.57 -45.69
C ASP A 210 2.96 -34.40 -46.73
N ILE A 211 1.63 -34.47 -46.60
CA ILE A 211 0.74 -34.95 -47.64
C ILE A 211 0.54 -33.78 -48.60
N LEU A 212 1.50 -33.65 -49.52
CA LEU A 212 1.53 -32.70 -50.62
C LEU A 212 0.21 -32.72 -51.40
N GLU A 213 -0.58 -31.66 -51.23
CA GLU A 213 -1.65 -31.28 -52.16
C GLU A 213 -1.00 -30.42 -53.27
N PRO A 214 -1.02 -30.83 -54.54
CA PRO A 214 -0.30 -30.11 -55.59
C PRO A 214 -1.10 -28.89 -56.04
N SER A 215 -0.64 -27.69 -55.68
CA SER A 215 -1.09 -26.45 -56.33
C SER A 215 -0.48 -26.32 -57.74
N PRO A 216 -1.21 -25.77 -58.72
CA PRO A 216 -0.83 -25.80 -60.14
C PRO A 216 0.24 -24.76 -60.48
N ILE A 217 1.32 -25.22 -61.11
CA ILE A 217 2.42 -24.37 -61.59
C ILE A 217 2.12 -23.87 -63.01
N SER A 218 2.23 -22.55 -63.23
CA SER A 218 2.26 -21.93 -64.57
C SER A 218 3.65 -22.11 -65.22
N PRO A 219 3.73 -22.22 -66.57
CA PRO A 219 4.87 -22.83 -67.23
C PRO A 219 5.96 -21.82 -67.62
N SER A 220 7.23 -22.21 -67.50
CA SER A 220 8.26 -21.73 -68.42
C SER A 220 9.39 -22.75 -68.56
N THR A 221 9.47 -23.28 -69.78
CA THR A 221 10.67 -23.56 -70.59
C THR A 221 11.82 -24.32 -69.95
N TYR A 222 12.07 -25.57 -70.40
CA TYR A 222 13.33 -25.97 -71.07
C TYR A 222 13.11 -27.23 -71.92
N GLN A 223 13.90 -27.31 -72.99
CA GLN A 223 13.79 -28.17 -74.16
C GLN A 223 14.30 -29.61 -73.95
N THR A 224 13.56 -30.54 -74.58
CA THR A 224 14.00 -31.64 -75.48
C THR A 224 15.31 -32.37 -75.21
N TYR A 225 15.21 -33.67 -74.88
CA TYR A 225 15.90 -34.77 -75.58
C TYR A 225 14.97 -36.01 -75.66
N GLN A 226 14.83 -36.56 -76.86
CA GLN A 226 14.04 -37.76 -77.22
C GLN A 226 14.85 -39.05 -77.01
N GLY A 227 14.19 -40.17 -76.66
CA GLY A 227 14.64 -41.50 -77.11
C GLY A 227 14.28 -42.76 -76.29
N VAL A 228 13.04 -43.25 -76.47
CA VAL A 228 12.59 -44.69 -76.49
C VAL A 228 12.53 -45.50 -75.15
N PRO A 229 11.76 -46.62 -75.04
CA PRO A 229 10.38 -46.65 -74.54
C PRO A 229 10.14 -47.60 -73.34
N ALA A 230 8.97 -47.44 -72.72
CA ALA A 230 8.17 -48.39 -71.95
C ALA A 230 8.78 -49.76 -71.57
N HIS A 231 8.93 -49.99 -70.26
CA HIS A 231 8.32 -51.16 -69.63
C HIS A 231 7.84 -50.77 -68.22
N MET A 232 6.51 -50.66 -68.09
CA MET A 232 5.82 -50.75 -66.82
C MET A 232 6.10 -52.13 -66.23
N ASP A 233 6.67 -52.15 -65.04
CA ASP A 233 6.26 -53.00 -63.92
C ASP A 233 7.29 -52.82 -62.80
N THR A 234 7.03 -51.86 -61.94
CA THR A 234 7.60 -51.88 -60.59
C THR A 234 6.54 -51.25 -59.70
N GLN A 235 5.91 -52.09 -58.90
CA GLN A 235 5.11 -51.66 -57.76
C GLN A 235 5.87 -50.54 -57.03
N PRO A 236 5.22 -49.46 -56.56
CA PRO A 236 5.82 -48.64 -55.54
C PRO A 236 5.95 -49.54 -54.32
N GLN A 237 7.13 -50.14 -54.16
CA GLN A 237 7.57 -50.64 -52.88
C GLN A 237 7.59 -49.40 -52.00
N TYR A 238 6.53 -49.24 -51.20
CA TYR A 238 6.62 -48.44 -49.99
C TYR A 238 7.75 -49.06 -49.19
N GLN A 239 8.97 -48.56 -49.41
CA GLN A 239 10.05 -48.71 -48.46
C GLN A 239 9.58 -47.95 -47.23
N GLN A 240 8.87 -48.68 -46.39
CA GLN A 240 8.70 -48.34 -45.00
C GLN A 240 10.13 -48.35 -44.46
N GLU A 241 10.79 -47.18 -44.49
CA GLU A 241 12.08 -46.96 -43.84
C GLU A 241 11.85 -47.27 -42.36
N GLU A 242 12.12 -48.51 -41.98
CA GLU A 242 12.17 -48.93 -40.59
C GLU A 242 13.24 -48.07 -39.92
N LEU A 243 12.80 -47.18 -39.03
CA LEU A 243 13.66 -46.32 -38.22
C LEU A 243 14.81 -47.15 -37.66
N SER A 244 16.06 -46.68 -37.84
CA SER A 244 17.24 -47.29 -37.23
C SER A 244 17.00 -47.46 -35.73
N ALA A 245 17.45 -48.58 -35.15
CA ALA A 245 17.35 -48.82 -33.70
C ALA A 245 17.94 -47.67 -32.86
N GLU A 246 18.92 -46.94 -33.41
CA GLU A 246 19.50 -45.73 -32.80
C GLU A 246 18.53 -44.53 -32.85
N GLN A 247 17.77 -44.37 -33.93
CA GLN A 247 16.73 -43.34 -34.08
C GLN A 247 15.56 -43.57 -33.13
N ILE A 248 15.16 -44.84 -32.91
CA ILE A 248 14.12 -45.20 -31.93
C ILE A 248 14.60 -44.85 -30.52
N GLN A 249 15.85 -45.14 -30.18
CA GLN A 249 16.42 -44.80 -28.86
C GLN A 249 16.48 -43.28 -28.63
N ILE A 250 16.82 -42.50 -29.67
CA ILE A 250 16.80 -41.03 -29.60
C ILE A 250 15.36 -40.53 -29.40
N PHE A 251 14.40 -41.08 -30.14
CA PHE A 251 12.99 -40.68 -30.04
C PHE A 251 12.39 -41.03 -28.67
N GLU A 252 12.70 -42.21 -28.12
CA GLU A 252 12.32 -42.59 -26.76
C GLU A 252 12.91 -41.65 -25.73
N LYS A 253 14.18 -41.26 -25.90
CA LYS A 253 14.86 -40.30 -25.02
C LYS A 253 14.25 -38.90 -25.12
N GLU A 254 13.98 -38.41 -26.32
CA GLU A 254 13.33 -37.12 -26.56
C GLU A 254 11.92 -37.07 -25.97
N ASN A 255 11.14 -38.16 -26.12
CA ASN A 255 9.82 -38.28 -25.48
C ASN A 255 9.92 -38.26 -23.95
N GLN A 256 10.90 -38.96 -23.36
CA GLN A 256 11.12 -38.91 -21.91
C GLN A 256 11.54 -37.51 -21.44
N ASP A 257 12.39 -36.82 -22.18
CA ASP A 257 12.84 -35.47 -21.84
C ASP A 257 11.71 -34.43 -22.01
N MET A 258 10.86 -34.60 -23.03
CA MET A 258 9.62 -33.84 -23.21
C MET A 258 8.69 -34.01 -22.02
N LEU A 259 8.40 -35.25 -21.60
CA LEU A 259 7.54 -35.54 -20.44
C LEU A 259 8.08 -34.92 -19.15
N LYS A 260 9.39 -35.04 -18.89
CA LYS A 260 10.02 -34.40 -17.72
C LYS A 260 9.91 -32.88 -17.77
N HIS A 261 10.07 -32.27 -18.95
CA HIS A 261 9.89 -30.84 -19.11
C HIS A 261 8.42 -30.42 -18.89
N TYR A 262 7.45 -31.22 -19.35
CA TYR A 262 6.03 -30.96 -19.07
C TYR A 262 5.71 -31.08 -17.58
N GLU A 263 6.19 -32.11 -16.89
CA GLU A 263 6.00 -32.27 -15.46
C GLU A 263 6.63 -31.12 -14.67
N SER A 264 7.89 -30.78 -14.97
CA SER A 264 8.58 -29.68 -14.31
C SER A 264 7.89 -28.33 -14.55
N THR A 265 7.45 -28.06 -15.79
CA THR A 265 6.70 -26.83 -16.04
C THR A 265 5.37 -26.85 -15.28
N LEU A 266 4.63 -27.96 -15.26
CA LEU A 266 3.36 -28.11 -14.52
C LEU A 266 3.49 -27.70 -13.07
N ASP A 267 4.52 -28.19 -12.39
CA ASP A 267 4.77 -27.86 -10.99
C ASP A 267 5.15 -26.40 -10.78
N GLN A 268 5.88 -25.78 -11.72
CA GLN A 268 6.19 -24.35 -11.65
C GLN A 268 4.92 -23.48 -11.70
N VAL A 269 4.00 -23.78 -12.62
CA VAL A 269 2.73 -23.03 -12.72
C VAL A 269 1.85 -23.28 -11.51
N ARG A 270 1.72 -24.52 -11.03
CA ARG A 270 0.94 -24.82 -9.81
C ARG A 270 1.48 -24.03 -8.62
N THR A 271 2.81 -23.96 -8.50
CA THR A 271 3.48 -23.19 -7.43
C THR A 271 3.23 -21.69 -7.59
N ALA A 272 3.31 -21.18 -8.82
CA ALA A 272 3.03 -19.78 -9.13
C ALA A 272 1.55 -19.42 -8.87
N GLU A 273 0.61 -20.27 -9.26
CA GLU A 273 -0.83 -20.13 -9.01
C GLU A 273 -1.13 -20.10 -7.51
N ARG A 274 -0.58 -21.04 -6.74
CA ARG A 274 -0.72 -21.04 -5.28
C ARG A 274 -0.18 -19.76 -4.66
N SER A 275 1.00 -19.31 -5.09
CA SER A 275 1.58 -18.07 -4.58
C SER A 275 0.78 -16.84 -4.99
N LEU A 276 0.16 -16.84 -6.17
CA LEU A 276 -0.74 -15.77 -6.61
C LEU A 276 -2.01 -15.72 -5.76
N VAL A 277 -2.60 -16.87 -5.42
CA VAL A 277 -3.76 -16.97 -4.51
C VAL A 277 -3.42 -16.45 -3.12
N GLU A 278 -2.26 -16.81 -2.56
CA GLU A 278 -1.82 -16.28 -1.26
C GLU A 278 -1.65 -14.75 -1.29
N ILE A 279 -1.13 -14.20 -2.38
CA ILE A 279 -0.96 -12.74 -2.53
C ILE A 279 -2.32 -12.05 -2.72
N SER A 280 -3.25 -12.64 -3.49
CA SER A 280 -4.58 -12.08 -3.67
C SER A 280 -5.40 -12.10 -2.39
N GLU A 281 -5.23 -13.12 -1.55
CA GLU A 281 -5.80 -13.15 -0.19
C GLU A 281 -5.26 -12.00 0.66
N LEU A 282 -3.94 -11.81 0.71
CA LEU A 282 -3.31 -10.69 1.43
C LEU A 282 -3.79 -9.33 0.91
N GLN A 283 -3.95 -9.18 -0.41
CA GLN A 283 -4.48 -7.95 -1.01
C GLN A 283 -5.94 -7.72 -0.64
N THR A 284 -6.77 -8.77 -0.67
CA THR A 284 -8.19 -8.68 -0.28
C THR A 284 -8.31 -8.24 1.18
N GLN A 285 -7.49 -8.82 2.06
CA GLN A 285 -7.40 -8.39 3.46
C GLN A 285 -6.97 -6.92 3.57
N LEU A 286 -5.97 -6.47 2.81
CA LEU A 286 -5.52 -5.08 2.80
C LEU A 286 -6.61 -4.11 2.32
N VAL A 287 -7.30 -4.43 1.23
CA VAL A 287 -8.39 -3.61 0.68
C VAL A 287 -9.56 -3.52 1.65
N SER A 288 -9.96 -4.64 2.26
CA SER A 288 -11.00 -4.66 3.28
C SER A 288 -10.63 -3.78 4.49
N ASN A 289 -9.39 -3.90 4.98
CA ASN A 289 -8.88 -3.08 6.07
C ASN A 289 -8.79 -1.58 5.71
N LEU A 290 -8.43 -1.25 4.47
CA LEU A 290 -8.39 0.13 3.97
C LEU A 290 -9.80 0.75 3.91
N ALA A 291 -10.80 -0.03 3.49
CA ALA A 291 -12.19 0.40 3.47
C ALA A 291 -12.70 0.68 4.90
N ALA A 292 -12.49 -0.26 5.82
CA ALA A 292 -12.88 -0.08 7.23
C ALA A 292 -12.15 1.11 7.90
N GLN A 293 -10.88 1.33 7.58
CA GLN A 293 -10.14 2.49 8.10
C GLN A 293 -10.58 3.82 7.47
N SER A 294 -10.98 3.82 6.21
CA SER A 294 -11.48 5.05 5.56
C SER A 294 -12.72 5.59 6.28
N GLU A 295 -13.62 4.70 6.68
CA GLU A 295 -14.82 5.06 7.45
C GLU A 295 -14.45 5.63 8.83
N ASN A 296 -13.52 4.98 9.54
CA ASN A 296 -13.05 5.46 10.85
C ASN A 296 -12.36 6.84 10.76
N ILE A 297 -11.54 7.06 9.73
CA ILE A 297 -10.88 8.36 9.51
C ILE A 297 -11.91 9.46 9.26
N GLU A 298 -12.97 9.18 8.50
CA GLU A 298 -14.05 10.15 8.24
C GLU A 298 -14.81 10.51 9.53
N LEU A 299 -15.10 9.51 10.38
CA LEU A 299 -15.71 9.75 11.69
C LEU A 299 -14.82 10.59 12.60
N LEU A 300 -13.52 10.29 12.63
CA LEU A 300 -12.53 11.02 13.40
C LEU A 300 -12.30 12.45 12.89
N GLU A 301 -12.36 12.66 11.58
CA GLU A 301 -12.31 13.98 10.97
C GLU A 301 -13.53 14.80 11.38
N GLN A 302 -14.72 14.22 11.28
CA GLN A 302 -15.95 14.87 11.72
C GLN A 302 -15.92 15.23 13.21
N ASP A 303 -15.45 14.32 14.07
CA ASP A 303 -15.28 14.58 15.51
C ASP A 303 -14.25 15.68 15.78
N SER A 304 -13.16 15.72 15.02
CA SER A 304 -12.16 16.78 15.11
C SER A 304 -12.73 18.14 14.71
N ILE A 305 -13.53 18.22 13.64
CA ILE A 305 -14.20 19.46 13.22
C ILE A 305 -15.17 19.93 14.30
N ASN A 306 -16.04 19.05 14.77
CA ASN A 306 -17.01 19.36 15.82
C ASN A 306 -16.34 19.81 17.12
N THR A 307 -15.28 19.10 17.53
CA THR A 307 -14.50 19.44 18.73
C THR A 307 -13.79 20.79 18.56
N THR A 308 -13.22 21.06 17.39
CA THR A 308 -12.56 22.35 17.11
C THR A 308 -13.55 23.51 17.15
N GLU A 309 -14.74 23.33 16.58
CA GLU A 309 -15.82 24.32 16.64
C GLU A 309 -16.27 24.57 18.09
N ASN A 310 -16.47 23.51 18.86
CA ASN A 310 -16.89 23.58 20.26
C ASN A 310 -15.84 24.28 21.14
N VAL A 311 -14.56 23.95 20.99
CA VAL A 311 -13.47 24.61 21.73
C VAL A 311 -13.38 26.09 21.36
N GLY A 312 -13.49 26.42 20.07
CA GLY A 312 -13.48 27.81 19.59
C GLY A 312 -14.66 28.62 20.15
N GLY A 313 -15.86 28.04 20.11
CA GLY A 313 -17.08 28.62 20.68
C GLY A 313 -16.99 28.79 22.19
N GLY A 314 -16.50 27.78 22.91
CA GLY A 314 -16.29 27.78 24.34
C GLY A 314 -15.30 28.86 24.79
N ASN A 315 -14.15 28.98 24.11
CA ASN A 315 -13.16 30.01 24.42
C ASN A 315 -13.71 31.43 24.18
N LYS A 316 -14.54 31.62 23.15
CA LYS A 316 -15.24 32.88 22.90
C LYS A 316 -16.25 33.21 24.01
N GLN A 317 -16.94 32.21 24.54
CA GLN A 317 -17.85 32.37 25.68
C GLN A 317 -17.09 32.68 26.97
N LEU A 318 -15.95 32.02 27.22
CA LEU A 318 -15.08 32.33 28.36
C LEU A 318 -14.55 33.76 28.31
N LYS A 319 -14.12 34.23 27.14
CA LYS A 319 -13.70 35.63 26.95
C LYS A 319 -14.86 36.61 27.20
N LYS A 320 -16.04 36.34 26.65
CA LYS A 320 -17.25 37.14 26.92
C LYS A 320 -17.66 37.10 28.41
N ALA A 321 -17.47 35.99 29.10
CA ALA A 321 -17.75 35.86 30.52
C ALA A 321 -16.73 36.62 31.38
N ALA A 322 -15.46 36.62 31.00
CA ALA A 322 -14.42 37.44 31.64
C ALA A 322 -14.64 38.94 31.44
N GLU A 323 -15.16 39.35 30.27
CA GLU A 323 -15.48 40.74 29.95
C GLU A 323 -16.78 41.23 30.62
N ARG A 324 -17.68 40.31 31.02
CA ARG A 324 -18.90 40.70 31.75
C ARG A 324 -18.53 41.27 33.12
N LYS A 325 -18.76 42.57 33.31
CA LYS A 325 -18.68 43.22 34.62
C LYS A 325 -19.61 42.51 35.59
N SER A 326 -19.08 42.10 36.74
CA SER A 326 -19.81 41.32 37.74
C SER A 326 -21.05 42.08 38.21
N THR A 327 -22.23 41.56 37.88
CA THR A 327 -23.53 42.01 38.40
C THR A 327 -23.55 41.97 39.93
N ALA A 328 -22.85 41.02 40.55
CA ALA A 328 -22.71 40.94 42.01
C ALA A 328 -21.99 42.16 42.59
N LYS A 329 -20.95 42.69 41.90
CA LYS A 329 -20.30 43.94 42.31
C LYS A 329 -21.28 45.12 42.24
N TYR A 330 -22.09 45.21 41.20
CA TYR A 330 -23.11 46.25 41.08
C TYR A 330 -24.17 46.18 42.19
N VAL A 331 -24.66 44.99 42.52
CA VAL A 331 -25.63 44.79 43.61
C VAL A 331 -25.02 45.14 44.96
N PHE A 332 -23.75 44.79 45.19
CA PHE A 332 -23.03 45.16 46.41
C PHE A 332 -22.91 46.69 46.55
N TYR A 333 -22.45 47.39 45.49
CA TYR A 333 -22.35 48.85 45.54
C TYR A 333 -23.72 49.54 45.63
N ALA A 334 -24.75 49.01 44.98
CA ALA A 334 -26.11 49.51 45.10
C ALA A 334 -26.66 49.35 46.52
N SER A 335 -26.43 48.19 47.14
CA SER A 335 -26.85 47.92 48.52
C SER A 335 -26.09 48.80 49.51
N CYS A 336 -24.77 48.94 49.36
CA CYS A 336 -23.94 49.79 50.20
C CYS A 336 -24.31 51.27 50.04
N GLY A 337 -24.57 51.72 48.81
CA GLY A 337 -25.04 53.08 48.52
C GLY A 337 -26.42 53.39 49.10
N LEU A 338 -27.36 52.45 49.00
CA LEU A 338 -28.70 52.58 49.60
C LEU A 338 -28.59 52.63 51.14
N SER A 339 -27.74 51.80 51.72
CA SER A 339 -27.47 51.80 53.16
C SER A 339 -26.92 53.14 53.65
N LEU A 340 -25.92 53.70 52.96
CA LEU A 340 -25.34 55.00 53.28
C LEU A 340 -26.34 56.14 53.07
N PHE A 341 -27.15 56.07 52.01
CA PHE A 341 -28.19 57.06 51.75
C PHE A 341 -29.23 57.10 52.87
N LEU A 342 -29.67 55.93 53.37
CA LEU A 342 -30.61 55.85 54.49
C LEU A 342 -30.02 56.46 55.77
N ILE A 343 -28.74 56.20 56.06
CA ILE A 343 -28.06 56.79 57.24
C ILE A 343 -28.00 58.31 57.13
N VAL A 344 -27.67 58.86 55.96
CA VAL A 344 -27.62 60.33 55.78
C VAL A 344 -29.02 60.94 55.86
N TRP A 345 -30.03 60.28 55.29
CA TRP A 345 -31.41 60.73 55.35
C TRP A 345 -31.94 60.80 56.79
N ASP A 346 -31.63 59.78 57.60
CA ASP A 346 -31.98 59.70 59.03
C ASP A 346 -31.21 60.72 59.90
N LEU A 347 -30.13 61.31 59.38
CA LEU A 347 -29.32 62.31 60.09
C LEU A 347 -29.75 63.75 59.76
N VAL A 348 -30.42 63.95 58.62
CA VAL A 348 -30.85 65.27 58.12
C VAL A 348 -32.30 65.59 58.50
N ILE A 349 -33.12 64.58 58.75
CA ILE A 349 -34.50 64.66 59.29
C ILE A 349 -34.47 64.31 60.77
#